data_AF-A0A5Q4DB77-F1
#
_entry.id   AF-A0A5Q4DB77-F1
#
_cell.length_a   1.000
_cell.length_b   1.000
_cell.length_c   1.000
_cell.angle_alpha   90.00
_cell.angle_beta   90.00
_cell.angle_gamma   90.00
#
_symmetry.space_group_name_H-M   'P 1'
#
loop_
_entity.id
_entity.type
_entity.pdbx_description
1 polymer ?
#
loop_
_entity_poly.entity_id
_entity_poly.type
_entity_poly.pdbx_seq_one_letter_code
_entity_poly.pdbx_strand_id
1 'polypeptide(L)'
;MRVQEQDLPMENWIGIGIWIVIGALVGLSMKIFVKRPGETPGHAVILALFGAFGAVIGGMLGVGLFHFYNPVALSLGGFGGAIFLSALMSWVYRWGIHRLA
;
A
#
# COMPACT_ATOMS: atom_id res chain seq x y z
N MET A 1 -5.93 30.91 21.69
CA MET A 1 -5.83 29.44 21.54
C MET A 1 -5.88 29.12 20.05
N ARG A 2 -4.72 28.94 19.40
CA ARG A 2 -4.57 28.62 17.96
C ARG A 2 -3.44 27.59 17.81
N VAL A 3 -3.64 26.36 18.28
CA VAL A 3 -2.56 25.33 18.27
C VAL A 3 -3.05 23.94 17.85
N GLN A 4 -4.23 23.77 17.24
CA GLN A 4 -4.71 22.42 16.86
C GLN A 4 -5.33 22.27 15.47
N GLU A 5 -5.61 23.34 14.72
CA GLU A 5 -6.26 23.23 13.40
C GLU A 5 -5.30 23.01 12.21
N GLN A 6 -4.00 23.27 12.37
CA GLN A 6 -3.07 23.35 11.23
C GLN A 6 -2.11 22.14 11.09
N ASP A 7 -2.00 21.28 12.10
CA ASP A 7 -1.06 20.15 12.10
C ASP A 7 -1.68 18.83 11.56
N LEU A 8 -3.01 18.72 11.61
CA LEU A 8 -3.78 17.53 11.21
C LEU A 8 -3.85 17.22 9.68
N PRO A 9 -3.85 18.21 8.76
CA PRO A 9 -3.90 17.90 7.32
C PRO A 9 -2.54 17.43 6.80
N MET A 10 -1.44 18.10 7.14
CA MET A 10 -0.11 17.80 6.60
C MET A 10 0.42 16.44 7.06
N GLU A 11 0.18 16.05 8.30
CA GLU A 11 0.55 14.72 8.81
C GLU A 11 -0.16 13.59 8.04
N ASN A 12 -1.44 13.79 7.71
CA ASN A 12 -2.20 12.82 6.94
C ASN A 12 -1.71 12.68 5.50
N TRP A 13 -1.33 13.78 4.85
CA TRP A 13 -0.68 13.75 3.53
C TRP A 13 0.67 13.02 3.57
N ILE A 14 1.46 13.21 4.64
CA ILE A 14 2.72 12.48 4.84
C ILE A 14 2.45 10.98 5.02
N GLY A 15 1.44 10.60 5.81
CA GLY A 15 1.06 9.20 6.00
C GLY A 15 0.66 8.51 4.69
N ILE A 16 -0.12 9.19 3.84
CA ILE A 16 -0.47 8.69 2.50
C ILE A 16 0.78 8.51 1.63
N GLY A 17 1.72 9.47 1.66
CA GLY A 17 3.00 9.36 0.98
C GLY A 17 3.80 8.13 1.44
N ILE A 18 3.84 7.87 2.75
CA ILE A 18 4.50 6.69 3.31
C ILE A 18 3.82 5.39 2.86
N TRP A 19 2.48 5.34 2.83
CA TRP A 19 1.75 4.16 2.34
C TRP A 19 2.08 3.85 0.88
N ILE A 20 2.18 4.87 0.03
CA ILE A 20 2.55 4.69 -1.38
C ILE A 20 3.95 4.09 -1.49
N VAL A 21 4.93 4.62 -0.75
CA VAL A 21 6.31 4.13 -0.76
C VAL A 21 6.37 2.68 -0.25
N ILE A 22 5.70 2.37 0.87
CA ILE A 22 5.64 1.02 1.42
C ILE A 22 4.92 0.08 0.47
N GLY A 23 3.80 0.51 -0.12
CA GLY A 23 3.05 -0.26 -1.10
C GLY A 23 3.88 -0.63 -2.31
N ALA A 24 4.63 0.33 -2.86
CA ALA A 24 5.55 0.09 -3.96
C ALA A 24 6.67 -0.89 -3.55
N LEU A 25 7.26 -0.73 -2.36
CA LEU A 25 8.30 -1.63 -1.85
C LEU A 25 7.77 -3.05 -1.63
N VAL A 26 6.55 -3.21 -1.12
CA VAL A 26 5.89 -4.52 -0.94
C VAL A 26 5.55 -5.14 -2.30
N GLY A 27 5.08 -4.36 -3.26
CA GLY A 27 4.86 -4.82 -4.64
C GLY A 27 6.16 -5.26 -5.31
N LEU A 28 7.25 -4.53 -5.12
CA LEU A 28 8.57 -4.91 -5.61
C LEU A 28 9.14 -6.13 -4.89
N SER A 29 9.00 -6.22 -3.56
CA SER A 29 9.53 -7.37 -2.79
C SER A 29 8.85 -8.67 -3.19
N MET A 30 7.60 -8.63 -3.66
CA MET A 30 6.95 -9.79 -4.23
C MET A 30 7.75 -10.42 -5.38
N LYS A 31 8.51 -9.64 -6.17
CA LYS A 31 9.46 -10.19 -7.18
C LYS A 31 10.36 -11.27 -6.61
N ILE A 32 10.86 -11.04 -5.40
CA ILE A 32 11.82 -11.91 -4.70
C ILE A 32 11.14 -13.19 -4.23
N PHE A 33 9.92 -13.09 -3.69
CA PHE A 33 9.19 -14.23 -3.13
C PHE A 33 8.67 -15.19 -4.21
N VAL A 34 8.25 -14.68 -5.37
CA VAL A 34 7.68 -15.51 -6.46
C VAL A 34 8.58 -15.44 -7.70
N LYS A 35 9.70 -16.16 -7.73
CA LYS A 35 10.63 -16.10 -8.88
C LYS A 35 9.98 -16.65 -10.16
N ARG A 36 10.04 -15.89 -11.26
CA ARG A 36 9.68 -16.34 -12.62
C ARG A 36 10.92 -16.37 -13.51
N PRO A 37 11.24 -17.50 -14.18
CA PRO A 37 12.41 -17.62 -15.07
C PRO A 37 12.25 -16.99 -16.47
N GLY A 38 11.33 -16.03 -16.66
CA GLY A 38 11.03 -15.40 -17.96
C GLY A 38 10.55 -13.96 -17.84
N GLU A 39 11.21 -13.18 -16.99
CA GLU A 39 10.74 -11.85 -16.62
C GLU A 39 11.00 -10.83 -17.74
N THR A 40 9.94 -10.41 -18.44
CA THR A 40 10.03 -9.33 -19.42
C THR A 40 10.25 -7.99 -18.70
N PRO A 41 11.22 -7.17 -19.15
CA PRO A 41 11.49 -5.86 -18.55
C PRO A 41 10.26 -4.96 -18.72
N GLY A 42 9.65 -4.56 -17.60
CA GLY A 42 8.43 -3.73 -17.57
C GLY A 42 7.43 -4.12 -16.48
N HIS A 43 7.36 -5.42 -16.11
CA HIS A 43 6.43 -5.90 -15.07
C HIS A 43 6.74 -5.35 -13.67
N ALA A 44 7.98 -4.91 -13.43
CA ALA A 44 8.40 -4.31 -12.17
C ALA A 44 7.60 -3.03 -11.85
N VAL A 45 7.39 -2.18 -12.86
CA VAL A 45 6.68 -0.91 -12.72
C VAL A 45 5.20 -1.18 -12.44
N ILE A 46 4.61 -2.17 -13.10
CA ILE A 46 3.22 -2.56 -12.89
C ILE A 46 3.02 -3.10 -11.46
N LEU A 47 3.92 -3.96 -10.97
CA LEU A 47 3.85 -4.43 -9.57
C LEU A 47 3.97 -3.28 -8.58
N ALA A 48 4.88 -2.33 -8.81
CA ALA A 48 5.05 -1.18 -7.94
C ALA A 48 3.78 -0.30 -7.91
N LEU A 49 3.16 -0.06 -9.08
CA LEU A 49 1.92 0.71 -9.18
C LEU A 49 0.73 0.01 -8.52
N PHE A 50 0.57 -1.30 -8.75
CA PHE A 50 -0.48 -2.08 -8.10
C PHE A 50 -0.28 -2.18 -6.58
N GLY A 51 0.96 -2.33 -6.12
CA GLY A 51 1.30 -2.33 -4.70
C GLY A 51 1.03 -0.99 -4.03
N ALA A 52 1.41 0.12 -4.68
CA ALA A 52 1.10 1.48 -4.20
C ALA A 52 -0.41 1.74 -4.15
N PHE A 53 -1.15 1.36 -5.20
CA PHE A 53 -2.60 1.51 -5.25
C PHE A 53 -3.30 0.67 -4.17
N GLY A 54 -2.88 -0.59 -4.01
CA GLY A 54 -3.37 -1.47 -2.95
C GLY A 54 -3.06 -0.94 -1.56
N ALA A 55 -1.90 -0.33 -1.34
CA ALA A 55 -1.53 0.26 -0.06
C ALA A 55 -2.37 1.47 0.30
N VAL A 56 -2.74 2.32 -0.67
CA VAL A 56 -3.61 3.48 -0.39
C VAL A 56 -5.02 3.04 0.00
N ILE A 57 -5.61 2.09 -0.73
CA ILE A 57 -6.94 1.55 -0.40
C ILE A 57 -6.89 0.82 0.94
N GLY A 58 -5.88 -0.02 1.15
CA GLY A 58 -5.69 -0.77 2.38
C GLY A 58 -5.46 0.14 3.56
N GLY A 59 -4.69 1.22 3.39
CA GLY A 59 -4.44 2.20 4.44
C GLY A 59 -5.69 2.98 4.82
N MET A 60 -6.46 3.45 3.84
CA MET A 60 -7.72 4.16 4.10
C MET A 60 -8.76 3.26 4.80
N LEU A 61 -8.88 2.00 4.37
CA LEU A 61 -9.76 1.02 5.03
C LEU A 61 -9.25 0.65 6.43
N GLY A 62 -7.93 0.51 6.59
CA GLY A 62 -7.30 0.16 7.87
C GLY A 62 -7.42 1.26 8.92
N VAL A 63 -7.28 2.53 8.55
CA VAL A 63 -7.54 3.66 9.47
C VAL A 63 -9.01 3.68 9.89
N GLY A 64 -9.92 3.47 8.93
CA GLY A 64 -11.37 3.47 9.18
C GLY A 64 -11.86 2.34 10.10
N LEU A 65 -11.13 1.23 10.18
CA LEU A 65 -11.48 0.10 11.06
C LEU A 65 -11.04 0.29 12.51
N PHE A 66 -10.00 1.09 12.77
CA PHE A 66 -9.39 1.18 14.10
C PHE A 66 -9.54 2.56 14.75
N HIS A 67 -9.71 3.66 13.99
CA HIS A 67 -9.83 5.02 14.53
C HIS A 67 -11.08 5.73 13.98
N PHE A 68 -12.20 5.65 14.70
CA PHE A 68 -13.47 6.28 14.32
C PHE A 68 -13.58 7.77 14.69
N TYR A 69 -12.81 8.25 15.67
CA TYR A 69 -12.93 9.61 16.22
C TYR A 69 -11.72 10.52 15.94
N ASN A 70 -10.53 9.97 15.69
CA ASN A 70 -9.33 10.72 15.29
C ASN A 70 -8.58 9.95 14.18
N PRO A 71 -8.99 10.11 12.90
CA PRO A 71 -8.37 9.40 11.79
C PRO A 71 -6.97 9.97 11.52
N VAL A 72 -5.96 9.24 11.96
CA VAL A 72 -4.54 9.56 11.77
C VAL A 72 -3.96 8.56 10.78
N ALA A 73 -3.42 9.04 9.66
CA ALA A 73 -2.84 8.19 8.61
C ALA A 73 -1.62 7.39 9.10
N LEU A 74 -0.94 7.86 10.13
CA LEU A 74 0.15 7.14 10.81
C LEU A 74 -0.32 6.07 11.81
N SER A 75 -1.63 5.83 11.94
CA SER A 75 -2.17 4.81 12.83
C SER A 75 -1.70 3.40 12.46
N LEU A 76 -1.52 2.55 13.48
CA LEU A 76 -1.15 1.14 13.34
C LEU A 76 -2.12 0.39 12.40
N GLY A 77 -3.42 0.75 12.42
CA GLY A 77 -4.44 0.20 11.53
C GLY A 77 -4.21 0.58 10.06
N GLY A 78 -3.77 1.81 9.78
CA GLY A 78 -3.45 2.27 8.44
C GLY A 78 -2.25 1.56 7.83
N PHE A 79 -1.16 1.42 8.60
CA PHE A 79 -0.01 0.65 8.14
C PHE A 79 -0.34 -0.83 7.93
N GLY A 80 -1.06 -1.45 8.87
CA GLY A 80 -1.45 -2.86 8.75
C GLY A 80 -2.32 -3.13 7.52
N GLY A 81 -3.33 -2.28 7.30
CA GLY A 81 -4.20 -2.37 6.12
C GLY A 81 -3.45 -2.12 4.81
N ALA A 82 -2.56 -1.13 4.78
CA ALA A 82 -1.75 -0.80 3.60
C ALA A 82 -0.84 -1.97 3.19
N ILE A 83 -0.13 -2.57 4.15
CA ILE A 83 0.75 -3.71 3.90
C ILE A 83 -0.05 -4.92 3.46
N PHE A 84 -1.13 -5.25 4.17
CA PHE A 84 -1.95 -6.42 3.88
C PHE A 84 -2.57 -6.36 2.48
N LEU A 85 -3.20 -5.23 2.13
CA LEU A 85 -3.88 -5.11 0.85
C LEU A 85 -2.90 -4.96 -0.32
N SER A 86 -1.76 -4.28 -0.12
CA SER A 86 -0.67 -4.26 -1.11
C SER A 86 -0.13 -5.66 -1.40
N ALA A 87 0.12 -6.46 -0.35
CA ALA A 87 0.59 -7.83 -0.50
C ALA A 87 -0.44 -8.71 -1.20
N LEU A 88 -1.72 -8.61 -0.80
CA LEU A 88 -2.82 -9.34 -1.42
C LEU A 88 -2.97 -8.99 -2.90
N MET A 89 -2.94 -7.70 -3.25
CA MET A 89 -3.15 -7.27 -4.63
C MET A 89 -1.97 -7.66 -5.54
N SER A 90 -0.75 -7.54 -5.02
CA SER A 90 0.47 -7.98 -5.72
C SER A 90 0.51 -9.49 -5.90
N TRP A 91 0.02 -10.25 -4.91
CA TRP A 91 -0.14 -11.69 -5.00
C TRP A 91 -1.17 -12.09 -6.05
N VAL A 92 -2.36 -11.47 -6.03
CA VAL A 92 -3.44 -11.71 -7.00
C VAL A 92 -2.99 -11.39 -8.42
N TYR A 93 -2.30 -10.27 -8.65
CA TYR A 93 -1.75 -9.95 -9.96
C TYR A 93 -0.82 -11.06 -10.47
N ARG A 94 0.06 -11.57 -9.60
CA ARG A 94 1.06 -12.57 -10.02
C ARG A 94 0.48 -13.98 -10.20
N TRP A 95 -0.54 -14.34 -9.42
CA TRP A 95 -1.32 -15.57 -9.60
C TRP A 95 -2.32 -15.48 -10.76
N GLY A 96 -2.93 -14.33 -11.01
CA GLY A 96 -3.86 -14.12 -12.11
C GLY A 96 -3.18 -14.33 -13.47
N ILE A 97 -1.96 -13.80 -13.63
CA ILE A 97 -1.16 -14.04 -14.83
C ILE A 97 -0.70 -15.50 -14.92
N HIS A 98 -0.61 -16.23 -13.80
CA HIS A 98 -0.23 -17.66 -13.81
C HIS A 98 -1.33 -18.55 -14.42
N ARG A 99 -2.61 -18.15 -14.36
CA ARG A 99 -3.71 -18.93 -14.95
C ARG A 99 -4.01 -18.59 -16.41
N LEU A 100 -3.37 -17.55 -16.96
CA LEU A 100 -3.56 -17.09 -18.34
C LEU A 100 -2.43 -17.57 -19.28
N ALA A 101 -1.41 -18.25 -18.77
CA ALA A 101 -0.32 -18.88 -19.51
C ALA A 101 -0.45 -20.40 -19.40
#